data_AF-A0A7M5ULR7-F1
#
_entry.id   AF-A0A7M5ULR7-F1
#
_cell.length_a   1.000
_cell.length_b   1.000
_cell.length_c   1.000
_cell.angle_alpha   90.00
_cell.angle_beta   90.00
_cell.angle_gamma   90.00
#
_symmetry.space_group_name_H-M   'P 1'
#
loop_
_entity.id
_entity.type
_entity.pdbx_description
1 polymer ?
#
loop_
_entity_poly.entity_id
_entity_poly.type
_entity_poly.pdbx_seq_one_letter_code
_entity_poly.pdbx_strand_id
1 'polypeptide(L)'
;MSSSQSKKDALEKLDKDYDQTIPGNSAKTSDYYTVKNIPDRFNKPELLPNIGNPVFTCPITVQATNEKSIENKADQEDSFKGYAKKQAHPMYMTSAMEYGNREPSVHVMPQTFHAKSQKFTEHLGQCGMYKNYSLNTSLDKNPVSSQLDGLF
;
A
#
# COMPACT_ATOMS: atom_id res chain seq x y z
N MET A 1 47.60 19.94 12.77
CA MET A 1 46.28 20.63 12.79
C MET A 1 45.33 20.20 11.67
N SER A 2 45.71 19.31 10.73
CA SER A 2 44.89 18.96 9.54
C SER A 2 43.79 17.91 9.75
N SER A 3 43.83 17.11 10.83
CA SER A 3 42.91 15.97 11.02
C SER A 3 41.52 16.37 11.53
N SER A 4 41.43 17.45 12.32
CA SER A 4 40.15 17.90 12.92
C SER A 4 39.25 18.64 11.92
N GLN A 5 39.82 19.28 10.90
CA GLN A 5 39.05 19.99 9.87
C GLN A 5 38.32 18.99 8.96
N SER A 6 39.02 17.96 8.48
CA SER A 6 38.45 16.90 7.64
C SER A 6 37.28 16.15 8.30
N LYS A 7 37.31 15.94 9.62
CA LYS A 7 36.19 15.33 10.34
C LYS A 7 34.97 16.24 10.43
N LYS A 8 35.16 17.54 10.62
CA LYS A 8 34.08 18.53 10.64
C LYS A 8 33.42 18.64 9.27
N ASP A 9 34.22 18.69 8.21
CA ASP A 9 33.72 18.75 6.85
C ASP A 9 32.93 17.48 6.47
N ALA A 10 33.36 16.31 6.97
CA ALA A 10 32.63 15.05 6.79
C ALA A 10 31.31 15.02 7.58
N LEU A 11 31.30 15.56 8.80
CA LEU A 11 30.10 15.66 9.63
C LEU A 11 29.08 16.60 8.98
N GLU A 12 29.52 17.76 8.48
CA GLU A 12 28.66 18.75 7.81
C GLU A 12 28.04 18.17 6.52
N LYS A 13 28.76 17.30 5.81
CA LYS A 13 28.20 16.57 4.66
C LYS A 13 27.13 15.58 5.08
N LEU A 14 27.37 14.82 6.15
CA LEU A 14 26.38 13.87 6.69
C LEU A 14 25.11 14.57 7.16
N ASP A 15 25.22 15.73 7.81
CA ASP A 15 24.07 16.51 8.25
C ASP A 15 23.24 16.99 7.06
N LYS A 16 23.90 17.49 6.00
CA LYS A 16 23.22 17.91 4.76
C LYS A 16 22.54 16.75 4.03
N ASP A 17 23.16 15.58 4.02
CA ASP A 17 22.57 14.38 3.41
C ASP A 17 21.37 13.90 4.25
N TYR A 18 21.46 13.96 5.58
CA TYR A 18 20.35 13.64 6.47
C TYR A 18 19.17 14.60 6.27
N ASP A 19 19.42 15.90 6.18
CA ASP A 19 18.37 16.90 5.97
C ASP A 19 17.56 16.63 4.69
N GLN A 20 18.21 16.11 3.63
CA GLN A 20 17.51 15.72 2.40
C GLN A 20 16.58 14.52 2.58
N THR A 21 16.84 13.64 3.55
CA THR A 21 16.03 12.45 3.84
C THR A 21 14.82 12.73 4.73
N ILE A 22 14.72 13.95 5.27
CA ILE A 22 13.58 14.40 6.05
C ILE A 22 12.33 14.39 5.16
N PRO A 23 11.18 13.89 5.67
CA PRO A 23 9.92 13.93 4.93
C PRO A 23 9.59 15.34 4.42
N GLY A 24 9.16 15.44 3.15
CA GLY A 24 8.87 16.70 2.47
C GLY A 24 9.97 17.21 1.54
N ASN A 25 11.15 16.57 1.54
CA ASN A 25 12.30 16.95 0.71
C ASN A 25 12.49 16.06 -0.55
N SER A 26 11.48 15.29 -0.95
CA SER A 26 11.40 14.49 -2.18
C SER A 26 12.47 13.40 -2.37
N ALA A 27 13.11 12.99 -1.28
CA ALA A 27 14.09 11.91 -1.28
C ALA A 27 13.50 10.58 -1.76
N LYS A 28 14.28 9.84 -2.53
CA LYS A 28 13.91 8.50 -3.01
C LYS A 28 14.70 7.42 -2.30
N THR A 29 14.05 6.30 -2.02
CA THR A 29 14.70 5.15 -1.37
C THR A 29 15.84 4.60 -2.22
N SER A 30 15.71 4.62 -3.55
CA SER A 30 16.73 4.19 -4.50
C SER A 30 18.02 5.01 -4.45
N ASP A 31 17.98 6.26 -3.99
CA ASP A 31 19.13 7.17 -4.02
C ASP A 31 20.09 6.86 -2.85
N TYR A 32 19.56 6.29 -1.76
CA TYR A 32 20.31 5.97 -0.54
C TYR A 32 20.53 4.47 -0.34
N TYR A 33 19.67 3.63 -0.93
CA TYR A 33 19.69 2.18 -0.75
C TYR A 33 19.58 1.43 -2.07
N THR A 34 20.17 0.24 -2.11
CA THR A 34 19.98 -0.69 -3.22
C THR A 34 18.57 -1.29 -3.16
N VAL A 35 17.77 -1.03 -4.17
CA VAL A 35 16.38 -1.47 -4.26
C VAL A 35 16.18 -2.52 -5.34
N LYS A 36 15.28 -3.49 -5.14
CA LYS A 36 14.90 -4.46 -6.17
C LYS A 36 13.38 -4.61 -6.24
N ASN A 37 12.82 -4.39 -7.42
CA ASN A 37 11.39 -4.60 -7.70
C ASN A 37 10.45 -3.92 -6.69
N ILE A 38 10.66 -2.62 -6.47
CA ILE A 38 9.84 -1.83 -5.56
C ILE A 38 8.87 -0.95 -6.36
N PRO A 39 7.59 -0.88 -5.99
CA PRO A 39 6.64 0.07 -6.60
C PRO A 39 6.97 1.53 -6.25
N ASP A 40 6.55 2.47 -7.11
CA ASP A 40 6.84 3.90 -6.96
C ASP A 40 6.44 4.48 -5.60
N ARG A 41 5.33 3.99 -5.02
CA ARG A 41 4.83 4.40 -3.70
C ARG A 41 5.81 4.11 -2.55
N PHE A 42 6.67 3.09 -2.68
CA PHE A 42 7.72 2.81 -1.69
C PHE A 42 9.08 3.40 -2.08
N ASN A 43 9.28 3.72 -3.37
CA ASN A 43 10.48 4.44 -3.78
C ASN A 43 10.39 5.94 -3.49
N LYS A 44 9.18 6.51 -3.49
CA LYS A 44 8.88 7.91 -3.17
C LYS A 44 7.93 7.94 -1.98
N PRO A 45 8.44 8.02 -0.73
CA PRO A 45 7.60 7.94 0.47
C PRO A 45 6.57 9.07 0.58
N GLU A 46 6.79 10.21 -0.09
CA GLU A 46 5.81 11.31 -0.15
C GLU A 46 4.52 10.94 -0.89
N LEU A 47 4.58 9.95 -1.79
CA LEU A 47 3.42 9.45 -2.52
C LEU A 47 2.59 8.47 -1.69
N LEU A 48 2.89 8.26 -0.41
CA LEU A 48 2.10 7.42 0.48
C LEU A 48 0.88 8.19 0.99
N PRO A 49 -0.33 7.98 0.44
CA PRO A 49 -1.54 8.40 1.14
C PRO A 49 -1.62 7.58 2.43
N ASN A 50 -1.64 8.25 3.58
CA ASN A 50 -1.99 7.61 4.85
C ASN A 50 -3.49 7.58 4.97
N ILE A 51 -4.10 6.51 4.47
CA ILE A 51 -5.56 6.22 4.59
C ILE A 51 -5.99 6.09 6.06
N GLY A 52 -5.05 6.16 7.01
CA GLY A 52 -5.28 6.06 8.43
C GLY A 52 -5.61 4.63 8.85
N ASN A 53 -6.00 4.47 10.11
CA ASN A 53 -6.52 3.20 10.59
C ASN A 53 -7.94 3.04 10.04
N PRO A 54 -8.28 1.96 9.31
CA PRO A 54 -9.64 1.76 8.77
C PRO A 54 -10.73 1.72 9.85
N VAL A 55 -10.37 1.51 11.13
CA VAL A 55 -11.30 1.54 12.27
C VAL A 55 -11.64 2.97 12.72
N PHE A 56 -10.77 3.95 12.50
CA PHE A 56 -10.93 5.33 12.99
C PHE A 56 -10.86 6.41 11.91
N THR A 57 -10.54 6.02 10.68
CA THR A 57 -10.38 6.93 9.55
C THR A 57 -11.40 6.52 8.49
N CYS A 58 -12.52 7.24 8.44
CA CYS A 58 -13.49 7.10 7.36
C CYS A 58 -12.90 7.76 6.11
N PRO A 59 -12.56 7.02 5.03
CA PRO A 59 -12.26 7.67 3.76
C PRO A 59 -13.56 8.30 3.25
N ILE A 60 -13.60 9.64 3.18
CA ILE A 60 -14.62 10.36 2.40
C ILE A 60 -14.29 10.10 0.92
N THR A 61 -14.69 8.95 0.42
CA THR A 61 -14.93 8.73 -1.00
C THR A 61 -16.23 7.99 -1.10
N VAL A 62 -17.32 8.71 -0.81
CA VAL A 62 -18.61 8.35 -1.38
C VAL A 62 -18.49 8.71 -2.86
N GLN A 63 -18.53 7.70 -3.73
CA GLN A 63 -18.78 7.89 -5.15
C GLN A 63 -20.22 8.42 -5.29
N ALA A 64 -20.41 9.72 -5.08
CA ALA A 64 -21.66 10.40 -5.38
C ALA A 64 -21.46 11.22 -6.65
N THR A 65 -22.02 10.67 -7.72
CA THR A 65 -22.48 11.29 -8.98
C THR A 65 -22.34 12.81 -9.09
N ASN A 66 -21.73 13.24 -10.20
CA ASN A 66 -21.93 14.50 -10.94
C ASN A 66 -22.64 15.65 -10.19
N GLU A 67 -21.95 16.77 -9.98
CA GLU A 67 -22.29 18.08 -10.58
C GLU A 67 -21.36 19.20 -10.07
N LYS A 68 -21.03 20.12 -10.98
CA LYS A 68 -20.13 21.26 -10.80
C LYS A 68 -20.75 22.30 -9.84
N SER A 69 -19.95 22.86 -8.93
CA SER A 69 -20.15 24.25 -8.48
C SER A 69 -18.87 24.91 -7.91
N ILE A 70 -18.42 25.93 -8.65
CA ILE A 70 -17.95 27.25 -8.22
C ILE A 70 -16.58 27.36 -7.49
N GLU A 71 -15.72 28.09 -8.18
CA GLU A 71 -14.35 28.51 -7.87
C GLU A 71 -14.25 29.38 -6.60
N ASN A 72 -13.30 29.04 -5.71
CA ASN A 72 -12.54 30.00 -4.91
C ASN A 72 -11.12 29.48 -4.66
N LYS A 73 -10.17 30.15 -5.33
CA LYS A 73 -8.72 30.33 -5.11
C LYS A 73 -7.97 29.42 -4.10
N ALA A 74 -6.90 28.82 -4.65
CA ALA A 74 -5.56 28.65 -4.08
C ALA A 74 -5.25 27.49 -3.12
N ASP A 75 -6.20 26.62 -2.81
CA ASP A 75 -5.95 25.40 -2.04
C ASP A 75 -6.19 24.14 -2.88
N GLN A 76 -5.73 24.11 -4.13
CA GLN A 76 -5.69 22.85 -4.88
C GLN A 76 -4.47 22.03 -4.46
N GLU A 77 -4.54 21.54 -3.23
CA GLU A 77 -3.73 20.44 -2.73
C GLU A 77 -4.67 19.26 -2.51
N ASP A 78 -5.30 18.79 -3.60
CA ASP A 78 -6.15 17.58 -3.70
C ASP A 78 -5.35 16.28 -3.48
N SER A 79 -4.30 16.34 -2.66
CA SER A 79 -3.59 15.17 -2.17
C SER A 79 -3.77 15.16 -0.67
N PHE A 80 -4.69 14.32 -0.20
CA PHE A 80 -4.87 13.97 1.19
C PHE A 80 -3.51 13.66 1.83
N LYS A 81 -2.93 14.66 2.52
CA LYS A 81 -1.70 14.54 3.30
C LYS A 81 -2.02 13.75 4.55
N GLY A 82 -2.16 12.43 4.42
CA GLY A 82 -2.69 11.61 5.51
C GLY A 82 -1.81 11.59 6.78
N TYR A 83 -0.56 12.07 6.71
CA TYR A 83 0.33 12.21 7.86
C TYR A 83 0.37 13.64 8.42
N ALA A 84 -0.51 14.53 7.94
CA ALA A 84 -0.61 15.90 8.43
C ALA A 84 -0.90 15.90 9.93
N LYS A 85 -0.04 16.58 10.69
CA LYS A 85 -0.24 16.84 12.12
C LYS A 85 -1.55 17.60 12.28
N LYS A 86 -2.61 16.92 12.74
CA LYS A 86 -3.79 17.65 13.23
C LYS A 86 -3.32 18.55 14.35
N GLN A 87 -3.44 19.86 14.18
CA GLN A 87 -3.05 20.81 15.21
C GLN A 87 -4.01 20.64 16.40
N ALA A 88 -3.57 19.87 17.40
CA ALA A 88 -4.30 19.65 18.63
C ALA A 88 -3.58 20.36 19.78
N HIS A 89 -4.36 20.90 20.70
CA HIS A 89 -3.83 21.65 21.83
C HIS A 89 -2.95 20.73 22.70
N PRO A 90 -1.74 21.17 23.11
CA PRO A 90 -0.80 20.32 23.86
C PRO A 90 -1.39 19.70 25.15
N MET A 91 -2.30 20.40 25.84
CA MET A 91 -2.96 19.85 27.04
C MET A 91 -4.02 18.76 26.75
N TYR A 92 -4.49 18.63 25.51
CA TYR A 92 -5.51 17.65 25.12
C TYR A 92 -4.91 16.54 24.25
N MET A 93 -3.60 16.29 24.36
CA MET A 93 -2.90 15.20 23.71
C MET A 93 -3.23 13.84 24.36
N THR A 94 -3.57 12.84 23.55
CA THR A 94 -3.80 11.45 23.98
C THR A 94 -2.72 10.57 23.37
N SER A 95 -2.39 9.44 24.02
CA SER A 95 -1.40 8.49 23.52
C SER A 95 -1.76 7.89 22.16
N ALA A 96 -3.05 7.77 21.85
CA ALA A 96 -3.52 7.28 20.56
C ALA A 96 -3.13 8.20 19.39
N MET A 97 -2.95 9.51 19.65
CA MET A 97 -2.51 10.47 18.63
C MET A 97 -1.04 10.32 18.24
N GLU A 98 -0.25 9.49 18.92
CA GLU A 98 1.10 9.18 18.48
C GLU A 98 1.11 8.27 17.24
N TYR A 99 0.09 7.41 17.09
CA TYR A 99 -0.04 6.55 15.92
C TYR A 99 -0.41 7.37 14.67
N GLY A 100 0.34 7.19 13.58
CA GLY A 100 0.08 7.86 12.30
C GLY A 100 0.47 9.35 12.24
N ASN A 101 1.10 9.89 13.29
CA ASN A 101 1.49 11.31 13.38
C ASN A 101 2.88 11.62 12.80
N ARG A 102 3.64 10.60 12.38
CA ARG A 102 4.97 10.76 11.79
C ARG A 102 4.92 10.39 10.32
N GLU A 103 5.44 11.27 9.47
CA GLU A 103 5.61 11.03 8.05
C GLU A 103 6.68 9.97 7.79
N PRO A 104 6.48 9.11 6.77
CA PRO A 104 7.45 8.10 6.40
C PRO A 104 8.65 8.73 5.69
N SER A 105 9.85 8.23 6.00
CA SER A 105 11.11 8.59 5.34
C SER A 105 11.68 7.40 4.56
N VAL A 106 12.65 7.66 3.68
CA VAL A 106 13.39 6.64 2.89
C VAL A 106 14.00 5.54 3.77
N HIS A 107 14.35 5.86 5.02
CA HIS A 107 14.94 4.91 5.97
C HIS A 107 13.94 3.87 6.53
N VAL A 108 12.63 4.11 6.36
CA VAL A 108 11.56 3.21 6.82
C VAL A 108 11.01 2.37 5.66
N MET A 109 11.34 2.71 4.41
CA MET A 109 10.85 2.02 3.23
C MET A 109 11.52 0.65 3.05
N PRO A 110 10.77 -0.37 2.56
CA PRO A 110 11.37 -1.66 2.24
C PRO A 110 12.36 -1.52 1.07
N GLN A 111 13.34 -2.43 0.98
CA GLN A 111 14.27 -2.52 -0.16
C GLN A 111 13.82 -3.49 -1.25
N THR A 112 12.83 -4.34 -0.96
CA THR A 112 12.26 -5.30 -1.91
C THR A 112 10.78 -5.52 -1.61
N PHE A 113 9.95 -5.62 -2.65
CA PHE A 113 8.52 -5.89 -2.49
C PHE A 113 8.07 -7.05 -3.40
N HIS A 114 7.46 -8.07 -2.79
CA HIS A 114 7.00 -9.27 -3.49
C HIS A 114 5.47 -9.35 -3.45
N ALA A 115 4.82 -8.49 -4.24
CA ALA A 115 3.37 -8.49 -4.37
C ALA A 115 2.87 -9.80 -4.98
N LYS A 116 1.79 -10.36 -4.43
CA LYS A 116 1.05 -11.44 -5.07
C LYS A 116 -0.08 -10.85 -5.90
N SER A 117 -0.06 -11.06 -7.21
CA SER A 117 -1.17 -10.66 -8.07
C SER A 117 -2.34 -11.62 -7.90
N GLN A 118 -3.53 -11.09 -7.62
CA GLN A 118 -4.77 -11.88 -7.58
C GLN A 118 -5.50 -11.91 -8.93
N LYS A 119 -4.95 -11.26 -9.98
CA LYS A 119 -5.56 -11.14 -11.31
C LYS A 119 -6.05 -12.47 -11.89
N PHE A 120 -5.30 -13.55 -11.67
CA PHE A 120 -5.70 -14.88 -12.12
C PHE A 120 -6.95 -15.38 -11.38
N THR A 121 -7.07 -15.20 -10.07
CA THR A 121 -8.21 -15.73 -9.29
C THR A 121 -9.40 -14.76 -9.29
N GLU A 122 -9.17 -13.48 -9.57
CA GLU A 122 -10.18 -12.42 -9.50
C GLU A 122 -11.41 -12.72 -10.38
N HIS A 123 -11.20 -13.17 -11.62
CA HIS A 123 -12.30 -13.56 -12.50
C HIS A 123 -13.04 -14.81 -12.00
N LEU A 124 -12.34 -15.77 -11.38
CA LEU A 124 -12.96 -16.95 -10.77
C LEU A 124 -13.82 -16.58 -9.56
N GLY A 125 -13.43 -15.54 -8.81
CA GLY A 125 -14.21 -15.01 -7.69
C GLY A 125 -15.56 -14.43 -8.12
N GLN A 126 -15.65 -13.85 -9.33
CA GLN A 126 -16.90 -13.31 -9.87
C GLN A 126 -17.93 -14.40 -10.18
N CYS A 127 -17.47 -15.60 -10.56
CA CYS A 127 -18.32 -16.73 -10.93
C CYS A 127 -18.99 -17.41 -9.72
N GLY A 128 -18.59 -17.05 -8.48
CA GLY A 128 -19.11 -17.62 -7.25
C GLY A 128 -18.65 -19.05 -6.99
N MET A 129 -19.28 -19.70 -6.00
CA MET A 129 -18.90 -21.06 -5.59
C MET A 129 -19.30 -22.09 -6.65
N TYR A 130 -18.35 -22.93 -7.06
CA TYR A 130 -18.61 -24.03 -7.99
C TYR A 130 -19.75 -24.93 -7.49
N LYS A 131 -20.64 -25.30 -8.40
CA LYS A 131 -21.71 -26.27 -8.16
C LYS A 131 -21.65 -27.34 -9.25
N ASN A 132 -21.71 -28.60 -8.83
CA ASN A 132 -21.79 -29.73 -9.74
C ASN A 132 -23.26 -29.95 -10.13
N TYR A 133 -23.58 -29.74 -11.41
CA TYR A 133 -24.88 -30.06 -12.02
C TYR A 133 -24.79 -31.19 -13.05
N SER A 134 -23.69 -31.94 -13.06
CA SER A 134 -23.50 -33.08 -13.96
C SER A 134 -24.31 -34.30 -13.51
N LEU A 135 -24.72 -35.12 -14.48
CA LEU A 135 -25.33 -36.42 -14.22
C LEU A 135 -24.23 -37.49 -14.15
N ASN A 136 -24.38 -38.45 -13.23
CA ASN A 136 -23.52 -39.62 -13.20
C ASN A 136 -23.88 -40.55 -14.37
N THR A 137 -23.02 -40.58 -15.40
CA THR A 137 -23.19 -41.42 -16.60
C THR A 137 -22.20 -42.57 -16.67
N SER A 138 -21.40 -42.77 -15.61
CA SER A 138 -20.47 -43.89 -15.55
C SER A 138 -21.22 -45.21 -15.57
N LEU A 139 -20.86 -46.10 -16.49
CA LEU A 139 -21.31 -47.50 -16.44
C LEU A 139 -20.82 -48.15 -15.17
N ASP A 140 -21.66 -49.01 -14.60
CA ASP A 140 -21.29 -49.83 -13.45
C ASP A 140 -20.12 -50.75 -13.84
N LYS A 141 -19.05 -50.71 -13.04
CA LYS A 141 -17.83 -51.50 -13.28
C LYS A 141 -17.88 -52.84 -12.56
N ASN A 142 -18.97 -53.14 -11.85
CA ASN A 142 -19.14 -54.43 -11.24
C ASN A 142 -19.19 -55.52 -12.34
N PRO A 143 -18.26 -56.50 -12.30
CA PRO A 143 -18.18 -57.54 -13.32
C PRO A 143 -19.45 -58.41 -13.38
N VAL A 144 -20.24 -58.46 -12.31
CA VAL A 144 -21.47 -59.26 -12.24
C VAL A 144 -22.66 -58.56 -12.91
N SER A 145 -22.80 -57.24 -12.76
CA SER A 145 -23.91 -56.47 -13.35
C SER A 145 -23.68 -56.18 -14.84
N SER A 146 -22.43 -55.93 -15.24
CA SER A 146 -22.05 -55.70 -16.65
C SER A 146 -22.16 -56.92 -17.57
N GLN A 147 -22.33 -58.13 -17.01
CA GLN A 147 -22.54 -59.36 -17.78
C GLN A 147 -24.00 -59.56 -18.26
N LEU A 148 -24.95 -58.75 -17.78
CA LEU A 148 -26.37 -58.90 -18.11
C LEU A 148 -26.81 -58.07 -19.34
N ASP A 149 -25.97 -57.15 -19.83
CA ASP A 149 -26.31 -56.22 -20.92
C ASP A 149 -26.37 -56.85 -22.33
N GLY A 150 -26.14 -58.16 -22.45
CA GLY A 150 -26.15 -58.90 -23.73
C GLY A 150 -27.08 -60.12 -23.77
N LEU A 151 -27.98 -60.26 -22.79
CA LEU A 151 -28.88 -61.41 -22.64
C LEU A 151 -30.35 -61.03 -22.86
N PHE A 152 -30.67 -60.32 -23.95
CA PHE A 152 -32.01 -60.23 -24.54
C PHE A 152 -31.92 -60.02 -26.05
#